data_AF-A0A2V7USG8-F1
#
_entry.id   AF-A0A2V7USG8-F1
#
_cell.length_a   1.000
_cell.length_b   1.000
_cell.length_c   1.000
_cell.angle_alpha   90.00
_cell.angle_beta   90.00
_cell.angle_gamma   90.00
#
_symmetry.space_group_name_H-M   'P 1'
#
loop_
_entity.id
_entity.type
_entity.pdbx_description
1 polymer ?
#
loop_
_entity_poly.entity_id
_entity_poly.type
_entity_poly.pdbx_seq_one_letter_code
_entity_poly.pdbx_strand_id
1 'polypeptide(L)'
;MVLGKRKAAGDLPSDLVLKISVTVAAANPATARVLEDLGATSINLPVDLSLPQIAAIRQAIDAAIDFYVESPDDFGGCVRHYEIPELVRVAAPVYVKFGLRNAPGIYPRGEHLQATVLALSRERVRRAAIGLGILRRYAPEAVASPPGAPGPR
;
A
#
# COMPACT_ATOMS: atom_id res chain seq x y z
N MET A 1 9.23 17.53 -4.16
CA MET A 1 9.99 18.43 -5.06
C MET A 1 11.50 18.30 -4.90
N VAL A 2 12.11 18.58 -3.73
CA VAL A 2 13.59 18.56 -3.59
C VAL A 2 14.16 17.15 -3.82
N LEU A 3 13.63 16.14 -3.12
CA LEU A 3 14.10 14.76 -3.25
C LEU A 3 13.87 14.22 -4.68
N GLY A 4 12.71 14.50 -5.27
CA GLY A 4 12.41 14.13 -6.66
C GLY A 4 13.41 14.72 -7.66
N LYS A 5 13.71 16.02 -7.53
CA LYS A 5 14.71 16.71 -8.37
C LYS A 5 16.12 16.14 -8.18
N ARG A 6 16.53 15.90 -6.93
CA ARG A 6 17.84 15.30 -6.61
C ARG A 6 17.97 13.89 -7.19
N LYS A 7 16.91 13.08 -7.10
CA LYS A 7 16.85 11.75 -7.72
C LYS A 7 16.95 11.83 -9.25
N ALA A 8 16.20 12.73 -9.89
CA ALA A 8 16.25 12.94 -11.34
C ALA A 8 17.62 13.45 -11.84
N ALA A 9 18.32 14.24 -11.02
CA ALA A 9 19.67 14.72 -11.31
C ALA A 9 20.77 13.66 -11.09
N GLY A 10 20.44 12.49 -10.54
CA GLY A 10 21.41 11.44 -10.21
C GLY A 10 22.13 11.63 -8.87
N ASP A 11 21.74 12.63 -8.06
CA ASP A 11 22.31 12.89 -6.73
C ASP A 11 21.86 11.84 -5.68
N LEU A 12 20.78 11.10 -5.97
CA LEU A 12 20.24 10.05 -5.11
C LEU A 12 20.14 8.73 -5.88
N PRO A 13 20.18 7.57 -5.19
CA PRO A 13 20.03 6.28 -5.84
C PRO A 13 18.77 6.20 -6.70
N SER A 14 18.89 5.64 -7.91
CA SER A 14 17.78 5.53 -8.85
C SER A 14 16.65 4.63 -8.35
N ASP A 15 16.98 3.70 -7.45
CA ASP A 15 16.06 2.77 -6.78
C ASP A 15 15.49 3.31 -5.46
N LEU A 16 15.83 4.55 -5.06
CA LEU A 16 15.25 5.18 -3.87
C LEU A 16 13.74 5.36 -4.04
N VAL A 17 12.97 4.76 -3.14
CA VAL A 17 11.50 4.90 -3.12
C VAL A 17 11.10 6.11 -2.30
N LEU A 18 10.37 7.05 -2.92
CA LEU A 18 9.80 8.22 -2.27
C LEU A 18 8.31 7.97 -2.01
N LYS A 19 7.99 7.57 -0.77
CA LYS A 19 6.66 7.13 -0.37
C LYS A 19 5.83 8.25 0.25
N ILE A 20 4.59 8.41 -0.22
CA ILE A 20 3.57 9.24 0.44
C ILE A 20 2.87 8.44 1.53
N SER A 21 2.79 9.01 2.73
CA SER A 21 2.14 8.39 3.89
C SER A 21 0.63 8.19 3.68
N VAL A 22 0.07 7.18 4.34
CA VAL A 22 -1.38 6.98 4.42
C VAL A 22 -2.12 8.15 5.09
N THR A 23 -1.43 8.89 5.95
CA THR A 23 -1.98 10.10 6.60
C THR A 23 -2.13 11.30 5.65
N VAL A 24 -1.56 11.23 4.45
CA VAL A 24 -1.67 12.27 3.40
C VAL A 24 -2.01 11.60 2.06
N ALA A 25 -2.93 10.64 2.11
CA ALA A 25 -3.28 9.79 0.98
C ALA A 25 -3.93 10.58 -0.17
N ALA A 26 -3.69 10.14 -1.41
CA ALA A 26 -4.27 10.75 -2.60
C ALA A 26 -5.68 10.21 -2.86
N ALA A 27 -6.70 11.05 -2.75
CA ALA A 27 -8.10 10.65 -2.88
C ALA A 27 -8.65 10.75 -4.32
N ASN A 28 -7.88 11.28 -5.27
CA ASN A 28 -8.32 11.51 -6.65
C ASN A 28 -7.13 11.56 -7.63
N PRO A 29 -7.38 11.44 -8.95
CA PRO A 29 -6.32 11.39 -9.96
C PRO A 29 -5.43 12.64 -10.00
N ALA A 30 -6.01 13.83 -9.86
CA ALA A 30 -5.27 15.09 -9.93
C ALA A 30 -4.26 15.22 -8.77
N THR A 31 -4.67 14.90 -7.55
CA THR A 31 -3.79 14.91 -6.38
C THR A 31 -2.68 13.86 -6.50
N ALA A 32 -3.01 12.65 -6.96
CA ALA A 32 -2.00 11.61 -7.20
C ALA A 32 -0.95 12.06 -8.21
N ARG A 33 -1.39 12.68 -9.32
CA ARG A 33 -0.50 13.22 -10.35
C ARG A 33 0.44 14.29 -9.81
N VAL A 34 -0.08 15.24 -9.04
CA VAL A 34 0.74 16.28 -8.42
C VAL A 34 1.82 15.67 -7.51
N LEU A 35 1.48 14.64 -6.72
CA LEU A 35 2.45 13.98 -5.86
C LEU A 35 3.55 13.26 -6.67
N GLU A 36 3.19 12.60 -7.75
CA GLU A 36 4.13 11.98 -8.69
C GLU A 36 5.04 13.01 -9.36
N ASP A 37 4.49 14.11 -9.88
CA ASP A 37 5.28 15.20 -10.49
C ASP A 37 6.25 15.84 -9.45
N LEU A 38 5.90 15.81 -8.16
CA LEU A 38 6.78 16.22 -7.06
C LEU A 38 7.85 15.18 -6.70
N GLY A 39 7.81 13.99 -7.31
CA GLY A 39 8.79 12.91 -7.22
C GLY A 39 8.35 11.71 -6.39
N ALA A 40 7.08 11.57 -6.02
CA ALA A 40 6.61 10.37 -5.34
C ALA A 40 6.69 9.16 -6.28
N THR A 41 7.18 8.03 -5.77
CA THR A 41 7.25 6.75 -6.52
C THR A 41 6.34 5.68 -5.91
N SER A 42 5.67 5.98 -4.80
CA SER A 42 4.76 5.09 -4.10
C SER A 42 3.73 5.93 -3.33
N ILE A 43 2.44 5.75 -3.58
CA ILE A 43 1.38 6.63 -3.09
C ILE A 43 0.31 5.80 -2.38
N ASN A 44 0.05 6.11 -1.10
CA ASN A 44 -1.12 5.57 -0.41
C ASN A 44 -2.40 6.21 -0.91
N LEU A 45 -3.44 5.39 -1.04
CA LEU A 45 -4.81 5.85 -1.28
C LEU A 45 -5.68 5.66 -0.02
N PRO A 46 -6.74 6.45 0.15
CA PRO A 46 -7.74 6.24 1.20
C PRO A 46 -8.42 4.87 1.07
N VAL A 47 -8.75 4.25 2.21
CA VAL A 47 -9.28 2.88 2.26
C VAL A 47 -10.74 2.74 1.83
N ASP A 48 -11.45 3.86 1.71
CA ASP A 48 -12.86 3.98 1.35
C ASP A 48 -13.08 4.21 -0.16
N LEU A 49 -12.01 4.36 -0.95
CA LEU A 49 -12.14 4.50 -2.41
C LEU A 49 -12.70 3.23 -3.05
N SER A 50 -13.70 3.39 -3.92
CA SER A 50 -14.21 2.30 -4.75
C SER A 50 -13.18 1.84 -5.79
N LEU A 51 -13.31 0.60 -6.28
CA LEU A 51 -12.42 0.06 -7.32
C LEU A 51 -12.37 0.95 -8.59
N PRO A 52 -13.49 1.51 -9.11
CA PRO A 52 -13.43 2.46 -10.22
C PRO A 52 -12.65 3.74 -9.92
N GLN A 53 -12.74 4.27 -8.70
CA GLN A 53 -11.95 5.45 -8.30
C GLN A 53 -10.45 5.12 -8.23
N ILE A 54 -10.09 3.95 -7.71
CA ILE A 54 -8.70 3.47 -7.69
C ILE A 54 -8.18 3.28 -9.12
N ALA A 55 -8.98 2.71 -10.02
CA ALA A 55 -8.63 2.54 -11.43
C ALA A 55 -8.42 3.90 -12.13
N ALA A 56 -9.27 4.89 -11.85
CA ALA A 56 -9.12 6.24 -12.37
C ALA A 56 -7.82 6.91 -11.90
N ILE A 57 -7.43 6.67 -10.64
CA ILE A 57 -6.14 7.14 -10.12
C ILE A 57 -4.99 6.43 -10.84
N ARG A 58 -5.06 5.11 -11.02
CA ARG A 58 -4.04 4.35 -11.73
C ARG A 58 -3.80 4.88 -13.15
N GLN A 59 -4.85 5.32 -13.85
CA GLN A 59 -4.74 5.89 -15.20
C GLN A 59 -3.98 7.22 -15.25
N ALA A 60 -3.83 7.93 -14.13
CA ALA A 60 -3.21 9.25 -14.10
C ALA A 60 -1.75 9.24 -13.63
N ILE A 61 -1.26 8.14 -13.07
CA ILE A 61 0.08 8.02 -12.49
C ILE A 61 0.76 6.74 -12.97
N ASP A 62 2.07 6.67 -12.87
CA ASP A 62 2.92 5.48 -13.06
C ASP A 62 3.43 4.92 -11.71
N ALA A 63 3.54 5.76 -10.68
CA ALA A 63 3.98 5.42 -9.32
C ALA A 63 3.23 4.24 -8.70
N ALA A 64 3.86 3.47 -7.81
CA ALA A 64 3.18 2.36 -7.12
C ALA A 64 1.95 2.85 -6.35
N ILE A 65 0.85 2.09 -6.42
CA ILE A 65 -0.27 2.30 -5.50
C ILE A 65 -0.01 1.51 -4.22
N ASP A 66 -0.22 2.13 -3.07
CA ASP A 66 -0.25 1.47 -1.79
C ASP A 66 -1.69 1.43 -1.28
N PHE A 67 -2.22 0.24 -1.00
CA PHE A 67 -3.61 0.10 -0.60
C PHE A 67 -3.78 -0.85 0.58
N TYR A 68 -4.44 -0.39 1.64
CA TYR A 68 -4.85 -1.28 2.73
C TYR A 68 -6.13 -2.01 2.35
N VAL A 69 -6.03 -3.32 2.17
CA VAL A 69 -7.19 -4.22 2.02
C VAL A 69 -7.71 -4.70 3.37
N GLU A 70 -6.95 -4.44 4.42
CA GLU A 70 -7.39 -4.48 5.80
C GLU A 70 -6.65 -3.37 6.53
N SER A 71 -7.33 -2.51 7.29
CA SER A 71 -6.70 -1.40 8.00
C SER A 71 -6.95 -1.46 9.51
N PRO A 72 -6.06 -0.86 10.33
CA PRO A 72 -6.37 -0.61 11.73
C PRO A 72 -7.58 0.33 11.86
N ASP A 73 -8.21 0.34 13.02
CA ASP A 73 -9.44 1.10 13.25
C ASP A 73 -9.23 2.61 13.07
N ASP A 74 -8.07 3.12 13.48
CA ASP A 74 -7.67 4.52 13.32
C ASP A 74 -7.47 4.94 11.85
N PHE A 75 -7.43 3.98 10.92
CA PHE A 75 -7.34 4.19 9.48
C PHE A 75 -8.58 3.64 8.75
N GLY A 76 -9.75 3.74 9.39
CA GLY A 76 -11.05 3.42 8.80
C GLY A 76 -11.50 1.96 8.96
N GLY A 77 -10.61 1.07 9.43
CA GLY A 77 -10.98 -0.30 9.76
C GLY A 77 -11.65 -1.09 8.64
N CYS A 78 -11.15 -0.99 7.42
CA CYS A 78 -11.72 -1.73 6.30
C CYS A 78 -11.35 -3.23 6.39
N VAL A 79 -12.17 -4.08 5.76
CA VAL A 79 -11.83 -5.48 5.44
C VAL A 79 -12.34 -5.76 4.03
N ARG A 80 -11.44 -5.72 3.05
CA ARG A 80 -11.69 -5.78 1.60
C ARG A 80 -10.95 -6.94 0.94
N HIS A 81 -10.80 -8.06 1.65
CA HIS A 81 -10.02 -9.21 1.18
C HIS A 81 -10.54 -9.78 -0.14
N TYR A 82 -11.86 -9.81 -0.34
CA TYR A 82 -12.49 -10.31 -1.58
C TYR A 82 -12.24 -9.42 -2.80
N GLU A 83 -11.84 -8.17 -2.60
CA GLU A 83 -11.53 -7.26 -3.70
C GLU A 83 -10.07 -7.34 -4.15
N ILE A 84 -9.20 -8.08 -3.42
CA ILE A 84 -7.77 -8.20 -3.74
C ILE A 84 -7.54 -8.58 -5.22
N PRO A 85 -8.24 -9.58 -5.83
CA PRO A 85 -8.03 -9.93 -7.23
C PRO A 85 -8.27 -8.76 -8.19
N GLU A 86 -9.43 -8.10 -8.04
CA GLU A 86 -9.83 -6.99 -8.90
C GLU A 86 -8.97 -5.74 -8.65
N LEU A 87 -8.62 -5.47 -7.38
CA LEU A 87 -7.71 -4.41 -7.00
C LEU A 87 -6.35 -4.57 -7.68
N VAL A 88 -5.77 -5.78 -7.65
CA VAL A 88 -4.49 -6.06 -8.33
C VAL A 88 -4.63 -5.83 -9.83
N ARG A 89 -5.72 -6.32 -10.45
CA ARG A 89 -5.98 -6.15 -11.88
C ARG A 89 -6.04 -4.68 -12.31
N VAL A 90 -6.68 -3.81 -11.52
CA VAL A 90 -6.92 -2.40 -11.91
C VAL A 90 -5.87 -1.42 -11.38
N ALA A 91 -5.08 -1.80 -10.38
CA ALA A 91 -4.15 -0.89 -9.69
C ALA A 91 -2.68 -1.28 -9.82
N ALA A 92 -2.35 -2.44 -10.42
CA ALA A 92 -0.96 -2.87 -10.59
C ALA A 92 -0.10 -1.79 -11.30
N PRO A 93 1.14 -1.53 -10.84
CA PRO A 93 1.79 -2.13 -9.66
C PRO A 93 1.18 -1.61 -8.34
N VAL A 94 0.80 -2.54 -7.46
CA VAL A 94 0.14 -2.25 -6.18
C VAL A 94 0.74 -3.02 -5.01
N TYR A 95 0.99 -2.32 -3.90
CA TYR A 95 1.30 -2.91 -2.60
C TYR A 95 0.01 -3.14 -1.81
N VAL A 96 -0.37 -4.41 -1.69
CA VAL A 96 -1.52 -4.86 -0.88
C VAL A 96 -1.11 -4.92 0.59
N LYS A 97 -1.71 -4.08 1.43
CA LYS A 97 -1.34 -3.91 2.84
C LYS A 97 -2.37 -4.51 3.79
N PHE A 98 -1.86 -5.10 4.87
CA PHE A 98 -2.63 -5.74 5.93
C PHE A 98 -2.33 -5.05 7.26
N GLY A 99 -3.28 -4.24 7.73
CA GLY A 99 -3.19 -3.42 8.93
C GLY A 99 -3.64 -4.13 10.22
N LEU A 100 -4.51 -5.13 10.08
CA LEU A 100 -5.23 -5.85 11.13
C LEU A 100 -6.38 -5.03 11.76
N ARG A 101 -7.62 -5.35 11.37
CA ARG A 101 -8.86 -4.76 11.91
C ARG A 101 -9.06 -5.18 13.37
N ASN A 102 -9.62 -4.30 14.21
CA ASN A 102 -9.87 -4.54 15.64
C ASN A 102 -8.62 -4.80 16.49
N ALA A 103 -7.42 -4.49 15.98
CA ALA A 103 -6.20 -4.56 16.77
C ALA A 103 -6.09 -3.33 17.69
N PRO A 104 -5.66 -3.50 18.95
CA PRO A 104 -5.34 -2.35 19.79
C PRO A 104 -4.15 -1.59 19.22
N GLY A 105 -4.14 -0.27 19.44
CA GLY A 105 -2.98 0.57 19.15
C GLY A 105 -1.77 0.12 19.94
N ILE A 106 -0.61 0.01 19.27
CA ILE A 106 0.66 -0.42 19.86
C ILE A 106 1.77 0.61 19.66
N TYR A 107 1.43 1.87 19.38
CA TYR A 107 2.42 2.93 19.18
C TYR A 107 2.18 4.11 20.14
N PRO A 108 3.26 4.63 20.80
CA PRO A 108 4.59 4.03 20.88
C PRO A 108 4.57 2.71 21.68
N ARG A 109 5.58 1.85 21.47
CA ARG A 109 5.72 0.54 22.15
C ARG A 109 7.08 0.37 22.78
N GLY A 110 7.10 -0.25 23.96
CA GLY A 110 8.29 -0.77 24.63
C GLY A 110 8.08 -2.22 25.08
N GLU A 111 9.00 -2.76 25.89
CA GLU A 111 8.98 -4.16 26.36
C GLU A 111 7.65 -4.57 27.01
N HIS A 112 6.98 -3.65 27.72
CA HIS A 112 5.66 -3.86 28.33
C HIS A 112 4.55 -4.26 27.34
N LEU A 113 4.72 -4.01 26.03
CA LEU A 113 3.78 -4.43 24.98
C LEU A 113 4.29 -5.60 24.13
N GLN A 114 5.46 -6.18 24.45
CA GLN A 114 6.11 -7.18 23.59
C GLN A 114 5.20 -8.38 23.31
N ALA A 115 4.53 -8.92 24.33
CA ALA A 115 3.62 -10.06 24.16
C ALA A 115 2.48 -9.73 23.16
N THR A 116 1.87 -8.55 23.30
CA THR A 116 0.82 -8.06 22.40
C THR A 116 1.35 -7.85 20.98
N VAL A 117 2.53 -7.24 20.83
CA VAL A 117 3.16 -7.02 19.52
C VAL A 117 3.41 -8.34 18.80
N LEU A 118 3.91 -9.36 19.49
CA LEU A 118 4.14 -10.69 18.93
C LEU A 118 2.84 -11.37 18.51
N ALA A 119 1.80 -11.29 19.36
CA ALA A 119 0.48 -11.87 19.05
C ALA A 119 -0.14 -11.21 17.80
N LEU A 120 -0.18 -9.87 17.74
CA LEU A 120 -0.72 -9.13 16.60
C LEU A 120 0.09 -9.35 15.32
N SER A 121 1.41 -9.51 15.42
CA SER A 121 2.27 -9.80 14.27
C SER A 121 1.95 -11.16 13.65
N ARG A 122 1.74 -12.19 14.48
CA ARG A 122 1.31 -13.52 14.02
C ARG A 122 -0.06 -13.47 13.36
N GLU A 123 -1.02 -12.76 13.95
CA GLU A 123 -2.35 -12.63 13.38
C GLU A 123 -2.32 -11.88 12.04
N ARG A 124 -1.51 -10.81 11.92
CA ARG A 124 -1.35 -10.10 10.64
C ARG A 124 -0.81 -11.02 9.54
N VAL A 125 0.16 -11.89 9.84
CA VAL A 125 0.66 -12.89 8.88
C VAL A 125 -0.44 -13.88 8.49
N ARG A 126 -1.24 -14.34 9.46
CA ARG A 126 -2.40 -15.22 9.19
C ARG A 126 -3.42 -14.54 8.28
N ARG A 127 -3.77 -13.28 8.54
CA ARG A 127 -4.68 -12.48 7.71
C ARG A 127 -4.14 -12.26 6.30
N ALA A 128 -2.85 -11.95 6.18
CA ALA A 128 -2.20 -11.85 4.88
C ALA A 128 -2.25 -13.17 4.11
N ALA A 129 -2.02 -14.31 4.77
CA ALA A 129 -2.14 -15.63 4.14
C ALA A 129 -3.55 -15.92 3.61
N ILE A 130 -4.60 -15.50 4.34
CA ILE A 130 -6.00 -15.61 3.89
C ILE A 130 -6.24 -14.75 2.64
N GLY A 131 -5.86 -13.47 2.67
CA GLY A 131 -6.01 -12.57 1.53
C GLY A 131 -5.25 -13.04 0.29
N LEU A 132 -4.01 -13.52 0.46
CA LEU A 132 -3.23 -14.11 -0.62
C LEU A 132 -3.83 -15.43 -1.13
N GLY A 133 -4.49 -16.21 -0.25
CA GLY A 133 -5.24 -17.41 -0.66
C GLY A 133 -6.41 -17.08 -1.58
N ILE A 134 -7.12 -15.99 -1.32
CA ILE A 134 -8.17 -15.46 -2.20
C ILE A 134 -7.56 -15.04 -3.54
N LEU A 135 -6.47 -14.26 -3.52
CA LEU A 135 -5.80 -13.82 -4.75
C LEU A 135 -5.40 -15.01 -5.64
N ARG A 136 -4.72 -16.02 -5.08
CA ARG A 136 -4.31 -17.22 -5.84
C ARG A 136 -5.46 -18.00 -6.42
N ARG A 137 -6.63 -18.00 -5.76
CA ARG A 137 -7.81 -18.73 -6.21
C ARG A 137 -8.52 -18.03 -7.37
N TYR A 138 -8.60 -16.70 -7.31
CA TYR A 138 -9.46 -15.92 -8.22
C TYR A 138 -8.69 -15.08 -9.26
N ALA A 139 -7.39 -14.91 -9.10
CA ALA A 139 -6.48 -14.33 -10.10
C ALA A 139 -5.11 -15.06 -10.07
N PRO A 140 -5.06 -16.35 -10.45
CA PRO A 140 -3.84 -17.15 -10.44
C PRO A 140 -2.72 -16.59 -11.34
N GLU A 141 -3.06 -15.75 -12.31
CA GLU A 141 -2.14 -15.04 -13.19
C GLU A 141 -1.45 -13.84 -12.54
N ALA A 142 -1.92 -13.38 -11.37
CA ALA A 142 -1.31 -12.27 -10.66
C ALA A 142 0.12 -12.62 -10.19
N VAL A 143 1.10 -11.81 -10.58
CA VAL A 143 2.51 -12.03 -10.27
C VAL A 143 2.94 -11.11 -9.13
N ALA A 144 3.43 -11.71 -8.04
CA ALA A 144 4.10 -10.97 -6.99
C ALA A 144 5.57 -10.71 -7.37
N SER A 145 6.06 -9.50 -7.10
CA SER A 145 7.48 -9.19 -7.23
C SER A 145 8.32 -10.09 -6.31
N PRO A 146 9.52 -10.53 -6.73
CA PRO A 146 10.38 -11.33 -5.89
C PRO A 146 10.85 -10.53 -4.65
N PRO A 147 11.22 -11.21 -3.55
CA PRO A 147 11.83 -10.56 -2.40
C PRO A 147 13.05 -9.73 -2.81
N GLY A 148 13.12 -8.47 -2.34
CA GLY A 148 14.21 -7.57 -2.68
C GLY A 148 14.16 -7.00 -4.11
N ALA A 149 13.05 -7.20 -4.85
CA ALA A 149 12.85 -6.54 -6.12
C ALA A 149 13.01 -5.02 -5.98
N PRO A 150 13.65 -4.34 -6.96
CA PRO A 150 13.67 -2.88 -6.98
C PRO A 150 12.23 -2.36 -6.94
N GLY A 151 12.03 -1.24 -6.25
CA GLY A 151 10.73 -0.57 -6.24
C GLY A 151 10.22 -0.33 -7.67
N PRO A 152 8.91 -0.36 -7.91
CA PRO A 152 8.34 -0.01 -9.21
C PRO A 152 8.85 1.38 -9.59
N ARG A 153 9.28 1.50 -10.86
CA ARG A 153 9.91 2.70 -11.40
C ARG A 153 8.88 3.79 -11.64
#